data_AF-A0AAW2N696-F1
#
_entry.id   AF-A0AAW2N696-F1
#
_cell.length_a   1.000
_cell.length_b   1.000
_cell.length_c   1.000
_cell.angle_alpha   90.00
_cell.angle_beta   90.00
_cell.angle_gamma   90.00
#
_symmetry.space_group_name_H-M   'P 1'
#
loop_
_entity.id
_entity.type
_entity.pdbx_description
1 polymer ?
#
loop_
_entity_poly.entity_id
_entity_poly.type
_entity_poly.pdbx_seq_one_letter_code
_entity_poly.pdbx_strand_id
1 'polypeptide(L)'
;MTALVTKALIKLPPPQLYRYRYECKTISWHLKVPEAASDYYRLNLSTRSHSLMAASAVEEVLPPHLTSTSEPPPLFDGTTRLYINDQCPFAQRTWITRNYKGLQDEIKLVPIDLQDRPAWYKEKLYPENKVPALEHNGKVIGESLDLVKYIDTNFKGPALSSDVPALEHNGKVIGESLDLIKYIDANFKGPALLPDVPALEHNGKVIGESLDLIKYIDSNFEGPALLPDDPTKQQFAEEMIAYLDTFMKNVLTSFKGDPVKEAGGEFDYLETSLQKFDDGPFFIGQFSQVDAAYVPFIERFQIFLQEVFNYEITSGRPKLAAYLEELNKTDAYKQTKCDPKFLVQLYKTRFMASS
;
A
#
# COMPACT_ATOMS: atom_id res chain seq x y z
N MET A 1 59.09 -18.43 -20.53
CA MET A 1 58.68 -19.72 -19.93
C MET A 1 57.60 -19.42 -18.90
N THR A 2 56.33 -19.83 -19.11
CA THR A 2 55.74 -21.11 -18.63
C THR A 2 55.90 -21.34 -17.12
N ALA A 3 54.90 -21.75 -16.32
CA ALA A 3 53.46 -22.04 -16.53
C ALA A 3 52.75 -22.01 -15.14
N LEU A 4 51.49 -22.40 -14.88
CA LEU A 4 50.41 -23.03 -15.67
C LEU A 4 49.05 -22.74 -14.97
N VAL A 5 47.97 -22.46 -15.73
CA VAL A 5 46.59 -22.38 -15.20
C VAL A 5 46.06 -23.78 -14.88
N THR A 6 45.45 -24.01 -13.71
CA THR A 6 44.67 -25.23 -13.46
C THR A 6 43.19 -24.90 -13.22
N LYS A 7 42.35 -25.24 -14.21
CA LYS A 7 40.88 -25.20 -14.10
C LYS A 7 40.40 -26.32 -13.17
N ALA A 8 39.56 -25.99 -12.20
CA ALA A 8 38.63 -26.94 -11.58
C ALA A 8 37.22 -26.71 -12.12
N LEU A 9 36.87 -27.40 -13.22
CA LEU A 9 35.52 -27.40 -13.78
C LEU A 9 34.64 -28.35 -12.96
N ILE A 10 33.84 -27.82 -12.03
CA ILE A 10 32.72 -28.59 -11.46
C ILE A 10 31.60 -28.58 -12.49
N LYS A 11 31.46 -29.70 -13.22
CA LYS A 11 30.31 -29.94 -14.09
C LYS A 11 29.06 -30.12 -13.22
N LEU A 12 28.13 -29.17 -13.29
CA LEU A 12 26.75 -29.43 -12.85
C LEU A 12 26.04 -30.31 -13.91
N PRO A 13 25.27 -31.33 -13.51
CA PRO A 13 24.47 -32.12 -14.45
C PRO A 13 23.29 -31.28 -14.99
N PRO A 14 22.77 -31.59 -16.19
CA PRO A 14 21.62 -30.88 -16.75
C PRO A 14 20.35 -31.16 -15.91
N PRO A 15 19.38 -30.22 -15.88
CA PRO A 15 18.20 -30.34 -15.05
C PRO A 15 17.31 -31.51 -15.51
N GLN A 16 17.16 -32.52 -14.66
CA GLN A 16 16.09 -33.51 -14.82
C GLN A 16 14.80 -33.00 -14.20
N LEU A 17 13.71 -33.13 -14.95
CA LEU A 17 12.34 -32.78 -14.53
C LEU A 17 11.87 -33.71 -13.42
N TYR A 18 11.94 -33.24 -12.17
CA TYR A 18 11.31 -33.92 -11.03
C TYR A 18 9.93 -33.31 -10.73
N ARG A 19 8.86 -34.09 -10.96
CA ARG A 19 7.54 -33.83 -10.40
C ARG A 19 7.62 -33.97 -8.88
N TYR A 20 7.59 -32.87 -8.15
CA TYR A 20 7.52 -32.92 -6.69
C TYR A 20 6.07 -33.11 -6.22
N ARG A 21 5.81 -34.28 -5.63
CA ARG A 21 4.72 -34.49 -4.69
C ARG A 21 5.22 -33.98 -3.33
N TYR A 22 4.53 -33.01 -2.73
CA TYR A 22 4.97 -32.37 -1.49
C TYR A 22 4.85 -33.32 -0.29
N GLU A 23 5.98 -33.83 0.20
CA GLU A 23 6.15 -34.25 1.58
C GLU A 23 7.07 -33.25 2.28
N CYS A 24 6.56 -32.58 3.31
CA CYS A 24 7.28 -31.52 3.99
C CYS A 24 8.33 -32.12 4.94
N LYS A 25 9.61 -31.97 4.60
CA LYS A 25 10.73 -32.18 5.53
C LYS A 25 11.46 -30.85 5.76
N THR A 26 11.71 -30.56 7.03
CA THR A 26 12.22 -29.30 7.54
C THR A 26 13.60 -28.97 6.97
N ILE A 27 13.73 -27.82 6.30
CA ILE A 27 15.03 -27.25 5.92
C ILE A 27 15.41 -26.22 6.98
N SER A 28 16.52 -26.45 7.68
CA SER A 28 17.10 -25.53 8.67
C SER A 28 18.13 -24.64 8.00
N TRP A 29 17.87 -23.32 7.97
CA TRP A 29 18.84 -22.32 7.56
C TRP A 29 19.63 -21.84 8.78
N HIS A 30 20.94 -22.09 8.81
CA HIS A 30 21.84 -21.56 9.83
C HIS A 30 22.42 -20.20 9.37
N LEU A 31 21.67 -19.12 9.59
CA LEU A 31 22.19 -17.77 9.44
C LEU A 31 23.11 -17.45 10.63
N LYS A 32 24.40 -17.16 10.39
CA LYS A 32 25.30 -16.67 11.44
C LYS A 32 25.01 -15.20 11.73
N VAL A 33 24.15 -14.96 12.72
CA VAL A 33 23.84 -13.62 13.24
C VAL A 33 24.81 -13.27 14.37
N PRO A 34 25.31 -12.01 14.48
CA PRO A 34 26.12 -11.58 15.62
C PRO A 34 25.41 -11.74 16.97
N GLU A 35 26.21 -12.06 17.99
CA GLU A 35 25.74 -12.57 19.30
C GLU A 35 24.73 -11.64 20.01
N ALA A 36 24.83 -10.32 19.81
CA ALA A 36 23.92 -9.33 20.39
C ALA A 36 22.46 -9.41 19.88
N ALA A 37 22.20 -10.05 18.74
CA ALA A 37 20.83 -10.24 18.22
C ALA A 37 20.24 -11.63 18.53
N SER A 38 21.03 -12.55 19.11
CA SER A 38 20.57 -13.89 19.53
C SER A 38 19.37 -13.81 20.48
N ASP A 39 19.47 -12.94 21.48
CA ASP A 39 18.59 -13.02 22.65
C ASP A 39 17.24 -12.34 22.42
N TYR A 40 17.15 -11.41 21.47
CA TYR A 40 15.87 -10.82 21.04
C TYR A 40 15.01 -11.84 20.27
N TYR A 41 15.62 -12.62 19.37
CA TYR A 41 14.89 -13.64 18.60
C TYR A 41 14.58 -14.93 19.38
N ARG A 42 15.36 -15.24 20.43
CA ARG A 42 15.09 -16.42 21.28
C ARG A 42 13.80 -16.34 22.09
N LEU A 43 13.34 -15.14 22.46
CA LEU A 43 12.18 -15.01 23.36
C LEU A 43 10.82 -15.32 22.72
N ASN A 44 10.69 -15.27 21.39
CA ASN A 44 9.38 -15.31 20.71
C ASN A 44 9.16 -16.49 19.74
N LEU A 45 10.02 -17.52 19.74
CA LEU A 45 9.83 -18.73 18.93
C LEU A 45 9.46 -19.97 19.75
N SER A 46 8.45 -19.83 20.61
CA SER A 46 7.66 -20.96 21.10
C SER A 46 6.53 -21.29 20.12
N THR A 47 6.88 -21.72 18.91
CA THR A 47 5.90 -22.08 17.87
C THR A 47 5.09 -23.32 18.26
N ARG A 48 3.85 -23.13 18.73
CA ARG A 48 2.85 -24.21 18.70
C ARG A 48 2.42 -24.41 17.25
N SER A 49 2.95 -25.43 16.60
CA SER A 49 2.51 -25.87 15.27
C SER A 49 1.05 -26.31 15.32
N HIS A 50 0.13 -25.46 14.87
CA HIS A 50 -1.25 -25.86 14.61
C HIS A 50 -1.37 -26.27 13.16
N SER A 51 -1.76 -27.53 12.92
CA SER A 51 -2.08 -28.02 11.59
C SER A 51 -3.28 -27.25 11.04
N LEU A 52 -3.19 -26.71 9.83
CA LEU A 52 -4.39 -26.30 9.09
C LEU A 52 -5.23 -27.56 8.85
N MET A 53 -6.29 -27.73 9.63
CA MET A 53 -7.37 -28.65 9.29
C MET A 53 -8.20 -27.99 8.20
N ALA A 54 -8.40 -28.68 7.09
CA ALA A 54 -9.27 -28.21 6.02
C ALA A 54 -10.70 -28.05 6.58
N ALA A 55 -11.30 -26.88 6.39
CA ALA A 55 -12.70 -26.66 6.73
C ALA A 55 -13.58 -27.64 5.93
N SER A 56 -14.36 -28.45 6.65
CA SER A 56 -15.31 -29.37 6.03
C SER A 56 -16.32 -28.60 5.19
N ALA A 57 -16.48 -28.98 3.92
CA ALA A 57 -17.50 -28.41 3.05
C ALA A 57 -18.88 -28.92 3.48
N VAL A 58 -19.50 -28.23 4.44
CA VAL A 58 -20.89 -28.45 4.84
C VAL A 58 -21.81 -27.73 3.86
N GLU A 59 -22.61 -28.49 3.12
CA GLU A 59 -23.62 -27.95 2.21
C GLU A 59 -24.85 -27.52 3.03
N GLU A 60 -24.87 -26.24 3.42
CA GLU A 60 -25.93 -25.67 4.25
C GLU A 60 -27.07 -25.11 3.37
N VAL A 61 -28.30 -25.55 3.65
CA VAL A 61 -29.50 -24.99 3.03
C VAL A 61 -29.82 -23.65 3.68
N LEU A 62 -29.80 -22.57 2.89
CA LEU A 62 -30.20 -21.24 3.35
C LEU A 62 -31.68 -21.20 3.78
N PRO A 63 -32.01 -20.60 4.94
CA PRO A 63 -33.38 -20.27 5.29
C PRO A 63 -34.02 -19.29 4.28
N PRO A 64 -35.36 -19.23 4.18
CA PRO A 64 -36.03 -18.22 3.37
C PRO A 64 -35.79 -16.81 3.91
N HIS A 65 -35.87 -15.81 3.03
CA HIS A 65 -35.83 -14.40 3.42
C HIS A 65 -37.08 -14.01 4.21
N LEU A 66 -36.89 -13.32 5.33
CA LEU A 66 -37.97 -12.73 6.11
C LEU A 66 -38.34 -11.36 5.53
N THR A 67 -39.64 -11.17 5.33
CA THR A 67 -40.27 -10.02 4.66
C THR A 67 -41.12 -9.17 5.62
N SER A 68 -41.77 -8.11 5.14
CA SER A 68 -42.66 -7.25 5.96
C SER A 68 -43.80 -8.00 6.65
N THR A 69 -44.23 -9.14 6.10
CA THR A 69 -45.29 -10.01 6.64
C THR A 69 -44.76 -11.13 7.55
N SER A 70 -43.45 -11.25 7.72
CA SER A 70 -42.83 -12.30 8.54
C SER A 70 -42.80 -11.90 10.02
N GLU A 71 -43.30 -12.77 10.90
CA GLU A 71 -43.15 -12.64 12.34
C GLU A 71 -41.66 -12.68 12.76
N PRO A 72 -41.27 -12.02 13.87
CA PRO A 72 -39.89 -12.08 14.34
C PRO A 72 -39.52 -13.50 14.80
N PRO A 73 -38.27 -13.95 14.59
CA PRO A 73 -37.74 -15.05 15.38
C PRO A 73 -37.73 -14.68 16.88
N PRO A 74 -37.64 -15.66 17.80
CA PRO A 74 -37.45 -15.35 19.22
C PRO A 74 -36.21 -14.48 19.41
N LEU A 75 -36.38 -13.24 19.91
CA LEU A 75 -35.27 -12.29 20.08
C LEU A 75 -34.72 -12.37 21.50
N PHE A 76 -33.40 -12.37 21.62
CA PHE A 76 -32.63 -12.42 22.87
C PHE A 76 -32.90 -13.68 23.71
N ASP A 77 -33.25 -14.78 23.06
CA ASP A 77 -33.52 -16.11 23.67
C ASP A 77 -32.23 -16.89 24.03
N GLY A 78 -31.05 -16.34 23.70
CA GLY A 78 -29.75 -16.99 23.88
C GLY A 78 -29.21 -17.70 22.62
N THR A 79 -30.01 -17.81 21.55
CA THR A 79 -29.53 -18.32 20.26
C THR A 79 -28.74 -17.22 19.53
N THR A 80 -27.55 -17.55 19.01
CA THR A 80 -26.78 -16.60 18.20
C THR A 80 -27.34 -16.53 16.79
N ARG A 81 -27.69 -15.32 16.33
CA ARG A 81 -28.27 -15.09 14.99
C ARG A 81 -27.49 -14.04 14.21
N LEU A 82 -27.08 -14.38 12.99
CA LEU A 82 -26.48 -13.46 12.04
C LEU A 82 -27.54 -13.09 10.99
N TYR A 83 -28.04 -11.86 11.10
CA TYR A 83 -29.01 -11.29 10.18
C TYR A 83 -28.28 -10.78 8.94
N ILE A 84 -28.65 -11.30 7.77
CA ILE A 84 -27.96 -11.08 6.50
C ILE A 84 -28.93 -10.69 5.39
N ASN A 85 -28.37 -10.31 4.25
CA ASN A 85 -29.00 -10.54 2.96
C ASN A 85 -27.94 -11.20 2.07
N ASP A 86 -28.30 -12.25 1.35
CA ASP A 86 -27.39 -13.07 0.54
C ASP A 86 -26.76 -12.32 -0.64
N GLN A 87 -27.42 -11.26 -1.13
CA GLN A 87 -26.89 -10.36 -2.16
C GLN A 87 -26.03 -9.20 -1.57
N CYS A 88 -25.95 -9.06 -0.24
CA CYS A 88 -25.22 -7.96 0.39
C CYS A 88 -23.72 -8.31 0.59
N PRO A 89 -22.77 -7.60 -0.07
CA PRO A 89 -21.34 -7.90 0.06
C PRO A 89 -20.79 -7.64 1.46
N PHE A 90 -21.41 -6.75 2.25
CA PHE A 90 -21.05 -6.53 3.64
C PHE A 90 -21.44 -7.71 4.53
N ALA A 91 -22.60 -8.34 4.27
CA ALA A 91 -23.06 -9.51 5.00
C ALA A 91 -22.34 -10.80 4.55
N GLN A 92 -21.91 -10.84 3.29
CA GLN A 92 -21.07 -11.92 2.77
C GLN A 92 -19.76 -12.07 3.56
N ARG A 93 -19.13 -10.97 4.01
CA ARG A 93 -17.91 -10.99 4.85
C ARG A 93 -18.10 -11.81 6.14
N THR A 94 -19.16 -11.54 6.88
CA THR A 94 -19.45 -12.19 8.17
C THR A 94 -19.94 -13.61 7.98
N TRP A 95 -20.66 -13.90 6.89
CA TRP A 95 -21.06 -15.25 6.50
C TRP A 95 -19.86 -16.13 6.11
N ILE A 96 -18.91 -15.62 5.31
CA ILE A 96 -17.65 -16.32 4.99
C ILE A 96 -16.87 -16.63 6.26
N THR A 97 -16.74 -15.63 7.15
CA THR A 97 -16.05 -15.75 8.45
C THR A 97 -16.65 -16.86 9.31
N ARG A 98 -17.99 -16.87 9.47
CA ARG A 98 -18.74 -17.94 10.15
C ARG A 98 -18.43 -19.32 9.55
N ASN A 99 -18.51 -19.45 8.23
CA ASN A 99 -18.36 -20.74 7.56
C ASN A 99 -16.91 -21.26 7.65
N TYR A 100 -15.91 -20.38 7.49
CA TYR A 100 -14.50 -20.75 7.59
C TYR A 100 -14.12 -21.18 9.02
N LYS A 101 -14.72 -20.56 10.05
CA LYS A 101 -14.55 -20.98 11.45
C LYS A 101 -15.32 -22.25 11.83
N GLY A 102 -16.16 -22.79 10.94
CA GLY A 102 -16.98 -23.98 11.22
C GLY A 102 -18.19 -23.71 12.12
N LEU A 103 -18.71 -22.48 12.14
CA LEU A 103 -19.73 -22.01 13.07
C LEU A 103 -21.17 -22.13 12.53
N GLN A 104 -21.41 -23.03 11.56
CA GLN A 104 -22.73 -23.25 10.97
C GLN A 104 -23.79 -23.68 12.01
N ASP A 105 -23.37 -24.51 12.97
CA ASP A 105 -24.25 -24.99 14.03
C ASP A 105 -24.47 -23.95 15.15
N GLU A 106 -23.45 -23.14 15.45
CA GLU A 106 -23.47 -22.16 16.55
C GLU A 106 -24.17 -20.83 16.18
N ILE A 107 -23.99 -20.36 14.94
CA ILE A 107 -24.53 -19.09 14.45
C ILE A 107 -25.61 -19.41 13.41
N LYS A 108 -26.88 -19.05 13.67
CA LYS A 108 -27.97 -19.24 12.70
C LYS A 108 -28.10 -18.04 11.77
N LEU A 109 -28.21 -18.29 10.46
CA LEU A 109 -28.45 -17.24 9.49
C LEU A 109 -29.93 -16.84 9.52
N VAL A 110 -30.19 -15.54 9.43
CA VAL A 110 -31.54 -14.99 9.24
C VAL A 110 -31.51 -14.05 8.03
N PRO A 111 -31.82 -14.54 6.82
CA PRO A 111 -31.90 -13.70 5.64
C PRO A 111 -33.07 -12.73 5.74
N ILE A 112 -32.83 -11.47 5.40
CA ILE A 112 -33.76 -10.35 5.46
C ILE A 112 -33.91 -9.81 4.04
N ASP A 113 -35.15 -9.68 3.57
CA ASP A 113 -35.42 -8.95 2.35
C ASP A 113 -35.13 -7.45 2.57
N LEU A 114 -34.25 -6.88 1.74
CA LEU A 114 -33.86 -5.48 1.88
C LEU A 114 -34.84 -4.51 1.19
N GLN A 115 -35.67 -5.00 0.27
CA GLN A 115 -36.72 -4.27 -0.46
C GLN A 115 -38.07 -4.34 0.27
N ASP A 116 -38.40 -5.50 0.85
CA ASP A 116 -39.65 -5.73 1.60
C ASP A 116 -39.38 -6.11 3.07
N ARG A 117 -38.80 -5.18 3.84
CA ARG A 117 -38.20 -5.52 5.13
C ARG A 117 -39.20 -5.63 6.30
N PRO A 118 -39.08 -6.61 7.21
CA PRO A 118 -39.82 -6.64 8.48
C PRO A 118 -39.58 -5.40 9.35
N ALA A 119 -40.67 -4.74 9.75
CA ALA A 119 -40.62 -3.57 10.65
C ALA A 119 -39.95 -3.88 12.00
N TRP A 120 -40.20 -5.09 12.54
CA TRP A 120 -39.60 -5.53 13.80
C TRP A 120 -38.06 -5.55 13.77
N TYR A 121 -37.43 -5.70 12.60
CA TYR A 121 -35.98 -5.71 12.48
C TYR A 121 -35.38 -4.37 12.94
N LYS A 122 -36.00 -3.25 12.55
CA LYS A 122 -35.60 -1.92 13.02
C LYS A 122 -36.10 -1.65 14.44
N GLU A 123 -37.37 -1.96 14.70
CA GLU A 123 -38.07 -1.52 15.92
C GLU A 123 -37.67 -2.28 17.18
N LYS A 124 -37.33 -3.57 17.06
CA LYS A 124 -37.15 -4.49 18.21
C LYS A 124 -35.75 -5.09 18.31
N LEU A 125 -34.94 -5.02 17.25
CA LEU A 125 -33.62 -5.66 17.19
C LEU A 125 -32.49 -4.65 16.91
N TYR A 126 -32.47 -4.03 15.72
CA TYR A 126 -31.34 -3.22 15.24
C TYR A 126 -31.78 -1.87 14.64
N PRO A 127 -31.81 -0.78 15.44
CA PRO A 127 -32.34 0.52 15.04
C PRO A 127 -31.70 1.16 13.80
N GLU A 128 -30.42 0.87 13.56
CA GLU A 128 -29.67 1.30 12.36
C GLU A 128 -30.27 0.77 11.05
N ASN A 129 -31.05 -0.31 11.12
CA ASN A 129 -31.74 -0.90 9.98
C ASN A 129 -30.81 -1.19 8.78
N LYS A 130 -29.68 -1.87 9.05
CA LYS A 130 -28.70 -2.34 8.06
C LYS A 130 -28.43 -3.83 8.26
N VAL A 131 -27.80 -4.48 7.28
CA VAL A 131 -27.21 -5.82 7.40
C VAL A 131 -25.72 -5.74 7.03
N PRO A 132 -24.83 -6.56 7.61
CA PRO A 132 -25.10 -7.59 8.61
C PRO A 132 -25.34 -7.02 10.01
N ALA A 133 -26.05 -7.79 10.84
CA ALA A 133 -26.11 -7.60 12.29
C ALA A 133 -26.01 -8.96 12.99
N LEU A 134 -25.25 -9.04 14.09
CA LEU A 134 -25.11 -10.24 14.91
C LEU A 134 -25.79 -10.04 16.26
N GLU A 135 -26.78 -10.86 16.55
CA GLU A 135 -27.36 -11.05 17.88
C GLU A 135 -26.54 -12.10 18.63
N HIS A 136 -25.89 -11.72 19.74
CA HIS A 136 -25.11 -12.61 20.60
C HIS A 136 -25.11 -12.08 22.05
N ASN A 137 -25.28 -12.97 23.04
CA ASN A 137 -25.20 -12.64 24.48
C ASN A 137 -26.04 -11.41 24.90
N GLY A 138 -27.29 -11.33 24.43
CA GLY A 138 -28.21 -10.25 24.76
C GLY A 138 -27.86 -8.88 24.13
N LYS A 139 -26.98 -8.85 23.13
CA LYS A 139 -26.57 -7.64 22.41
C LYS A 139 -26.71 -7.84 20.91
N VAL A 140 -26.90 -6.73 20.20
CA VAL A 140 -26.78 -6.67 18.73
C VAL A 140 -25.55 -5.86 18.37
N ILE A 141 -24.72 -6.41 17.49
CA ILE A 141 -23.50 -5.78 16.98
C ILE A 141 -23.68 -5.60 15.47
N GLY A 142 -23.33 -4.43 14.95
CA GLY A 142 -23.33 -4.13 13.52
C GLY A 142 -21.91 -3.91 12.98
N GLU A 143 -21.84 -3.35 11.78
CA GLU A 143 -20.61 -3.08 11.02
C GLU A 143 -19.81 -4.34 10.63
N SER A 144 -19.67 -4.55 9.32
CA SER A 144 -19.18 -5.83 8.79
C SER A 144 -17.76 -6.21 9.22
N LEU A 145 -16.84 -5.24 9.38
CA LEU A 145 -15.46 -5.51 9.79
C LEU A 145 -15.34 -5.80 11.28
N ASP A 146 -16.08 -5.05 12.11
CA ASP A 146 -16.14 -5.28 13.55
C ASP A 146 -16.76 -6.65 13.86
N LEU A 147 -17.78 -7.05 13.10
CA LEU A 147 -18.36 -8.40 13.19
C LEU A 147 -17.40 -9.51 12.77
N VAL A 148 -16.58 -9.33 11.73
CA VAL A 148 -15.55 -10.31 11.36
C VAL A 148 -14.56 -10.50 12.52
N LYS A 149 -14.05 -9.40 13.07
CA LYS A 149 -13.13 -9.41 14.22
C LYS A 149 -13.77 -10.01 15.48
N TYR A 150 -15.01 -9.63 15.76
CA TYR A 150 -15.77 -10.14 16.90
C TYR A 150 -16.01 -11.65 16.80
N ILE A 151 -16.45 -12.15 15.64
CA ILE A 151 -16.64 -13.59 15.40
C ILE A 151 -15.31 -14.34 15.51
N ASP A 152 -14.20 -13.78 15.00
CA ASP A 152 -12.88 -14.41 15.12
C ASP A 152 -12.40 -14.56 16.57
N THR A 153 -12.68 -13.55 17.40
CA THR A 153 -12.20 -13.47 18.79
C THR A 153 -13.09 -14.20 19.81
N ASN A 154 -14.41 -14.24 19.58
CA ASN A 154 -15.38 -14.71 20.59
C ASN A 154 -15.90 -16.14 20.35
N PHE A 155 -15.64 -16.72 19.18
CA PHE A 155 -16.08 -18.08 18.81
C PHE A 155 -14.89 -18.99 18.51
N LYS A 156 -15.10 -20.29 18.69
CA LYS A 156 -14.10 -21.33 18.39
C LYS A 156 -13.91 -21.48 16.87
N GLY A 157 -12.95 -22.31 16.49
CA GLY A 157 -12.58 -22.55 15.08
C GLY A 157 -11.16 -22.06 14.77
N PRO A 158 -10.67 -22.26 13.53
CA PRO A 158 -9.40 -21.67 13.07
C PRO A 158 -9.39 -20.15 13.29
N ALA A 159 -8.25 -19.61 13.70
CA ALA A 159 -8.05 -18.17 13.77
C ALA A 159 -7.93 -17.60 12.35
N LEU A 160 -8.68 -16.53 12.07
CA LEU A 160 -8.67 -15.82 10.79
C LEU A 160 -7.64 -14.71 10.79
N SER A 161 -7.44 -14.07 11.94
CA SER A 161 -6.19 -13.41 12.27
C SER A 161 -5.10 -14.47 12.50
N SER A 162 -3.97 -14.34 11.81
CA SER A 162 -2.73 -14.96 12.29
C SER A 162 -2.32 -14.30 13.60
N ASP A 163 -1.61 -15.02 14.48
CA ASP A 163 -0.87 -14.44 15.60
C ASP A 163 0.28 -13.55 15.06
N VAL A 164 -0.08 -12.40 14.49
CA VAL A 164 0.86 -11.32 14.20
C VAL A 164 1.28 -10.79 15.57
N PRO A 165 2.56 -10.82 15.94
CA PRO A 165 3.00 -10.39 17.26
C PRO A 165 2.64 -8.92 17.46
N ALA A 166 1.65 -8.66 18.32
CA ALA A 166 1.29 -7.31 18.70
C ALA A 166 2.39 -6.74 19.60
N LEU A 167 2.88 -5.54 19.27
CA LEU A 167 3.82 -4.84 20.12
C LEU A 167 3.05 -4.12 21.23
N GLU A 168 3.37 -4.44 22.48
CA GLU A 168 3.03 -3.62 23.63
C GLU A 168 4.24 -2.79 24.05
N HIS A 169 4.11 -1.46 24.02
CA HIS A 169 5.15 -0.54 24.46
C HIS A 169 4.48 0.69 25.09
N ASN A 170 4.92 1.08 26.29
CA ASN A 170 4.37 2.19 27.07
C ASN A 170 2.83 2.15 27.24
N GLY A 171 2.28 0.95 27.44
CA GLY A 171 0.83 0.72 27.60
C GLY A 171 0.00 0.83 26.33
N LYS A 172 0.64 0.97 25.15
CA LYS A 172 -0.03 0.94 23.84
C LYS A 172 0.19 -0.42 23.18
N VAL A 173 -0.90 -1.09 22.81
CA VAL A 173 -0.89 -2.34 22.03
C VAL A 173 -1.13 -2.04 20.55
N ILE A 174 -0.32 -2.64 19.67
CA ILE A 174 -0.38 -2.42 18.21
C ILE A 174 -0.31 -3.77 17.50
N GLY A 175 -1.44 -4.22 16.94
CA GLY A 175 -1.57 -5.53 16.27
C GLY A 175 -1.65 -5.47 14.74
N GLU A 176 -1.84 -4.30 14.14
CA GLU A 176 -1.87 -4.15 12.68
C GLU A 176 -0.45 -4.09 12.12
N SER A 177 -0.13 -4.94 11.14
CA SER A 177 1.24 -5.10 10.63
C SER A 177 1.87 -3.78 10.16
N LEU A 178 1.10 -2.94 9.47
CA LEU A 178 1.60 -1.66 8.96
C LEU A 178 1.82 -0.62 10.07
N ASP A 179 0.96 -0.59 11.09
CA ASP A 179 1.07 0.37 12.19
C ASP A 179 2.12 -0.07 13.22
N LEU A 180 2.33 -1.38 13.35
CA LEU A 180 3.44 -1.98 14.07
C LEU A 180 4.78 -1.53 13.49
N ILE A 181 4.97 -1.67 12.18
CA ILE A 181 6.18 -1.25 11.47
C ILE A 181 6.43 0.26 11.66
N LYS A 182 5.45 1.11 11.35
CA LYS A 182 5.54 2.58 11.55
C LYS A 182 5.89 2.96 12.99
N TYR A 183 5.33 2.24 13.98
CA TYR A 183 5.60 2.54 15.38
C TYR A 183 7.01 2.09 15.80
N ILE A 184 7.51 0.97 15.27
CA ILE A 184 8.89 0.55 15.52
C ILE A 184 9.85 1.60 14.97
N ASP A 185 9.69 2.00 13.70
CA ASP A 185 10.52 3.02 13.04
C ASP A 185 10.52 4.36 13.79
N ALA A 186 9.39 4.74 14.41
CA ALA A 186 9.25 5.99 15.16
C ALA A 186 9.78 5.94 16.62
N ASN A 187 9.94 4.77 17.22
CA ASN A 187 10.23 4.64 18.67
C ASN A 187 11.53 3.90 19.00
N PHE A 188 12.14 3.19 18.05
CA PHE A 188 13.35 2.40 18.26
C PHE A 188 14.43 2.82 17.27
N LYS A 189 15.70 2.85 17.70
CA LYS A 189 16.83 3.17 16.82
C LYS A 189 17.26 1.93 16.03
N GLY A 190 17.03 1.94 14.72
CA GLY A 190 17.43 0.89 13.80
C GLY A 190 17.29 1.33 12.34
N PRO A 191 17.66 0.48 11.36
CA PRO A 191 17.27 0.67 9.96
C PRO A 191 15.74 0.58 9.83
N ALA A 192 15.15 1.38 8.94
CA ALA A 192 13.70 1.42 8.74
C ALA A 192 13.15 0.06 8.27
N LEU A 193 12.01 -0.33 8.83
CA LEU A 193 11.30 -1.58 8.53
C LEU A 193 10.26 -1.41 7.43
N LEU A 194 9.73 -0.20 7.21
CA LEU A 194 9.18 0.15 5.91
C LEU A 194 10.33 0.28 4.91
N PRO A 195 10.33 -0.44 3.76
CA PRO A 195 11.12 0.02 2.63
C PRO A 195 10.55 1.36 2.19
N ASP A 196 11.42 2.37 2.04
CA ASP A 196 11.02 3.63 1.44
C ASP A 196 10.44 3.36 0.04
N VAL A 197 9.18 3.76 -0.16
CA VAL A 197 8.49 3.58 -1.43
C VAL A 197 8.96 4.66 -2.41
N PRO A 198 9.24 4.32 -3.69
CA PRO A 198 8.98 3.05 -4.37
C PRO A 198 10.06 1.95 -4.16
N ALA A 199 9.64 0.70 -4.32
CA ALA A 199 10.50 -0.48 -4.36
C ALA A 199 10.11 -1.40 -5.53
N LEU A 200 11.08 -2.11 -6.12
CA LEU A 200 10.90 -3.06 -7.22
C LEU A 200 11.55 -4.40 -6.87
N GLU A 201 10.88 -5.51 -7.18
CA GLU A 201 11.48 -6.85 -7.20
C GLU A 201 11.73 -7.30 -8.64
N HIS A 202 12.97 -7.67 -8.97
CA HIS A 202 13.32 -8.28 -10.25
C HIS A 202 14.41 -9.34 -10.05
N ASN A 203 14.25 -10.52 -10.65
CA ASN A 203 15.18 -11.65 -10.55
C ASN A 203 15.55 -12.05 -9.10
N GLY A 204 14.59 -11.96 -8.17
CA GLY A 204 14.79 -12.28 -6.75
C GLY A 204 15.63 -11.25 -5.98
N LYS A 205 15.89 -10.08 -6.56
CA LYS A 205 16.51 -8.91 -5.89
C LYS A 205 15.44 -7.84 -5.70
N VAL A 206 15.34 -7.31 -4.47
CA VAL A 206 14.59 -6.09 -4.18
C VAL A 206 15.52 -4.88 -4.30
N ILE A 207 15.01 -3.80 -4.89
CA ILE A 207 15.70 -2.52 -5.08
C ILE A 207 14.76 -1.42 -4.56
N GLY A 208 15.25 -0.56 -3.68
CA GLY A 208 14.58 0.67 -3.25
C GLY A 208 15.19 1.89 -3.93
N GLU A 209 14.82 3.08 -3.45
CA GLU A 209 15.22 4.40 -3.97
C GLU A 209 14.71 4.72 -5.39
N SER A 210 13.91 5.79 -5.52
CA SER A 210 13.25 6.16 -6.78
C SER A 210 14.22 6.44 -7.92
N LEU A 211 15.35 7.11 -7.65
CA LEU A 211 16.35 7.46 -8.67
C LEU A 211 17.14 6.25 -9.16
N ASP A 212 17.48 5.33 -8.26
CA ASP A 212 18.14 4.07 -8.63
C ASP A 212 17.19 3.14 -9.38
N LEU A 213 15.88 3.19 -9.07
CA LEU A 213 14.85 2.47 -9.81
C LEU A 213 14.66 2.99 -11.23
N ILE A 214 14.70 4.31 -11.47
CA ILE A 214 14.67 4.87 -12.83
C ILE A 214 15.84 4.32 -13.65
N LYS A 215 17.07 4.41 -13.13
CA LYS A 215 18.28 3.88 -13.78
C LYS A 215 18.22 2.37 -13.99
N TYR A 216 17.70 1.63 -13.01
CA TYR A 216 17.57 0.18 -13.09
C TYR A 216 16.57 -0.24 -14.16
N ILE A 217 15.43 0.44 -14.27
CA ILE A 217 14.44 0.19 -15.32
C ILE A 217 15.06 0.43 -16.70
N ASP A 218 15.69 1.58 -16.90
CA ASP A 218 16.36 1.95 -18.16
C ASP A 218 17.45 0.95 -18.58
N SER A 219 18.19 0.40 -17.61
CA SER A 219 19.30 -0.53 -17.86
C SER A 219 18.90 -2.00 -18.00
N ASN A 220 17.67 -2.40 -17.63
CA ASN A 220 17.28 -3.83 -17.52
C ASN A 220 16.03 -4.21 -18.32
N PHE A 221 15.33 -3.25 -18.93
CA PHE A 221 14.11 -3.49 -19.71
C PHE A 221 14.23 -2.84 -21.09
N GLU A 222 13.54 -3.41 -22.09
CA GLU A 222 13.52 -2.85 -23.44
C GLU A 222 12.66 -1.58 -23.51
N GLY A 223 13.18 -0.52 -24.11
CA GLY A 223 12.47 0.75 -24.28
C GLY A 223 13.35 1.84 -24.92
N PRO A 224 12.81 3.06 -25.10
CA PRO A 224 13.61 4.24 -25.42
C PRO A 224 14.54 4.56 -24.22
N ALA A 225 15.83 4.78 -24.50
CA ALA A 225 16.80 5.10 -23.46
C ALA A 225 16.49 6.45 -22.78
N LEU A 226 16.46 6.45 -21.45
CA LEU A 226 16.22 7.63 -20.61
C LEU A 226 17.52 8.42 -20.32
N LEU A 227 18.68 7.92 -20.75
CA LEU A 227 19.95 8.63 -20.74
C LEU A 227 20.71 8.37 -22.06
N PRO A 228 20.96 9.38 -22.91
CA PRO A 228 21.73 9.21 -24.15
C PRO A 228 23.23 9.03 -23.89
N ASP A 229 23.95 8.49 -24.89
CA ASP A 229 25.42 8.32 -24.88
C ASP A 229 26.22 9.64 -24.97
N ASP A 230 25.55 10.79 -25.15
CA ASP A 230 26.22 12.10 -25.23
C ASP A 230 26.78 12.51 -23.86
N PRO A 231 28.11 12.67 -23.69
CA PRO A 231 28.72 12.96 -22.39
C PRO A 231 28.29 14.31 -21.79
N THR A 232 27.92 15.28 -22.62
CA THR A 232 27.44 16.61 -22.18
C THR A 232 26.03 16.50 -21.60
N LYS A 233 25.18 15.68 -22.23
CA LYS A 233 23.83 15.38 -21.71
C LYS A 233 23.88 14.52 -20.46
N GLN A 234 24.81 13.57 -20.38
CA GLN A 234 25.05 12.77 -19.18
C GLN A 234 25.48 13.64 -17.99
N GLN A 235 26.51 14.49 -18.17
CA GLN A 235 26.96 15.40 -17.12
C GLN A 235 25.83 16.34 -16.67
N PHE A 236 25.09 16.94 -17.61
CA PHE A 236 23.98 17.83 -17.26
C PHE A 236 22.84 17.10 -16.54
N ALA A 237 22.57 15.84 -16.89
CA ALA A 237 21.59 15.02 -16.17
C ALA A 237 22.05 14.73 -14.73
N GLU A 238 23.33 14.45 -14.49
CA GLU A 238 23.88 14.30 -13.14
C GLU A 238 23.80 15.60 -12.34
N GLU A 239 24.13 16.74 -12.93
CA GLU A 239 24.01 18.08 -12.31
C GLU A 239 22.56 18.39 -11.90
N MET A 240 21.59 18.13 -12.79
CA MET A 240 20.17 18.32 -12.50
C MET A 240 19.68 17.36 -11.41
N ILE A 241 20.01 16.06 -11.48
CA ILE A 241 19.61 15.10 -10.45
C ILE A 241 20.21 15.46 -9.07
N ALA A 242 21.44 15.96 -9.02
CA ALA A 242 22.05 16.45 -7.78
C ALA A 242 21.38 17.74 -7.24
N TYR A 243 20.79 18.57 -8.09
CA TYR A 243 20.08 19.78 -7.68
C TYR A 243 18.65 19.49 -7.16
N LEU A 244 18.04 18.36 -7.52
CA LEU A 244 16.64 18.03 -7.24
C LEU A 244 16.23 18.19 -5.77
N ASP A 245 17.05 17.72 -4.83
CA ASP A 245 16.79 17.86 -3.38
C ASP A 245 16.80 19.33 -2.93
N THR A 246 17.65 20.16 -3.53
CA THR A 246 17.71 21.60 -3.24
C THR A 246 16.47 22.30 -3.78
N PHE A 247 16.10 22.03 -5.04
CA PHE A 247 14.87 22.50 -5.66
C PHE A 247 13.63 22.16 -4.81
N MET A 248 13.45 20.89 -4.46
CA MET A 248 12.33 20.43 -3.64
C MET A 248 12.30 21.12 -2.28
N LYS A 249 13.44 21.16 -1.57
CA LYS A 249 13.54 21.76 -0.24
C LYS A 249 13.20 23.24 -0.26
N ASN A 250 13.69 24.00 -1.24
CA ASN A 250 13.49 25.44 -1.32
C ASN A 250 12.02 25.77 -1.63
N VAL A 251 11.40 25.11 -2.62
CA VAL A 251 9.97 25.29 -2.93
C VAL A 251 9.09 24.85 -1.74
N LEU A 252 9.35 23.70 -1.12
CA LEU A 252 8.57 23.23 0.04
C LEU A 252 8.71 24.12 1.27
N THR A 253 9.89 24.72 1.49
CA THR A 253 10.12 25.66 2.60
C THR A 253 9.34 26.95 2.38
N SER A 254 9.27 27.43 1.13
CA SER A 254 8.54 28.64 0.77
C SER A 254 7.06 28.60 1.18
N PHE A 255 6.44 27.42 1.23
CA PHE A 255 5.04 27.25 1.64
C PHE A 255 4.78 27.70 3.09
N LYS A 256 5.80 27.85 3.93
CA LYS A 256 5.67 28.42 5.29
C LYS A 256 5.89 29.94 5.35
N GLY A 257 6.32 30.54 4.24
CA GLY A 257 6.57 31.97 4.08
C GLY A 257 5.69 32.56 2.98
N ASP A 258 6.30 33.23 2.01
CA ASP A 258 5.64 33.79 0.83
C ASP A 258 6.17 33.13 -0.46
N PRO A 259 5.51 32.05 -0.96
CA PRO A 259 5.96 31.34 -2.16
C PRO A 259 6.08 32.20 -3.41
N VAL A 260 5.28 33.26 -3.52
CA VAL A 260 5.30 34.18 -4.67
C VAL A 260 6.63 34.93 -4.76
N LYS A 261 7.25 35.21 -3.61
CA LYS A 261 8.56 35.87 -3.51
C LYS A 261 9.73 34.88 -3.39
N GLU A 262 9.52 33.76 -2.71
CA GLU A 262 10.59 32.86 -2.29
C GLU A 262 10.84 31.71 -3.28
N ALA A 263 9.83 31.20 -3.98
CA ALA A 263 9.98 30.05 -4.89
C ALA A 263 10.40 30.44 -6.31
N GLY A 264 10.34 31.73 -6.68
CA GLY A 264 10.52 32.19 -8.06
C GLY A 264 11.86 31.78 -8.68
N GLY A 265 12.97 31.96 -7.95
CA GLY A 265 14.31 31.63 -8.42
C GLY A 265 14.52 30.15 -8.75
N GLU A 266 13.78 29.25 -8.10
CA GLU A 266 13.81 27.81 -8.39
C GLU A 266 13.20 27.51 -9.76
N PHE A 267 12.09 28.16 -10.11
CA PHE A 267 11.48 28.02 -11.43
C PHE A 267 12.27 28.78 -12.51
N ASP A 268 12.95 29.89 -12.17
CA ASP A 268 13.88 30.58 -13.07
C ASP A 268 15.10 29.71 -13.42
N TYR A 269 15.60 28.92 -12.46
CA TYR A 269 16.63 27.91 -12.69
C TYR A 269 16.15 26.81 -13.64
N LEU A 270 14.92 26.30 -13.47
CA LEU A 270 14.33 25.31 -14.41
C LEU A 270 14.14 25.88 -15.82
N GLU A 271 13.64 27.12 -15.93
CA GLU A 271 13.52 27.84 -17.22
C GLU A 271 14.87 27.96 -17.92
N THR A 272 15.92 28.33 -17.19
CA THR A 272 17.29 28.42 -17.72
C THR A 272 17.83 27.04 -18.13
N SER A 273 17.54 26.00 -17.34
CA SER A 273 17.98 24.63 -17.60
C SER A 273 17.32 24.05 -18.87
N LEU A 274 16.05 24.35 -19.12
CA LEU A 274 15.32 23.98 -20.34
C LEU A 274 15.76 24.77 -21.60
N GLN A 275 16.70 25.71 -21.47
CA GLN A 275 17.34 26.39 -22.62
C GLN A 275 18.66 25.72 -23.03
N LYS A 276 19.17 24.75 -22.26
CA LYS A 276 20.51 24.16 -22.43
C LYS A 276 20.68 23.39 -23.74
N PHE A 277 19.62 22.73 -24.22
CA PHE A 277 19.58 21.96 -25.45
C PHE A 277 18.36 22.39 -26.28
N ASP A 278 18.49 22.38 -27.61
CA ASP A 278 17.48 22.84 -28.57
C ASP A 278 16.86 21.72 -29.41
N ASP A 279 17.31 20.47 -29.22
CA ASP A 279 16.82 19.27 -29.92
C ASP A 279 15.57 18.63 -29.28
N GLY A 280 14.84 19.40 -28.46
CA GLY A 280 13.50 19.09 -27.98
C GLY A 280 13.09 19.92 -26.75
N PRO A 281 11.89 19.67 -26.16
CA PRO A 281 11.33 20.47 -25.07
C PRO A 281 11.66 19.96 -23.66
N PHE A 282 12.41 18.86 -23.53
CA PHE A 282 12.78 18.22 -22.26
C PHE A 282 14.18 18.65 -21.79
N PHE A 283 14.55 18.37 -20.53
CA PHE A 283 15.80 18.88 -19.93
C PHE A 283 17.08 18.49 -20.69
N ILE A 284 17.08 17.36 -21.40
CA ILE A 284 18.17 16.96 -22.32
C ILE A 284 17.65 16.74 -23.76
N GLY A 285 16.70 17.57 -24.18
CA GLY A 285 16.05 17.55 -25.49
C GLY A 285 14.89 16.57 -25.56
N GLN A 286 15.19 15.27 -25.42
CA GLN A 286 14.19 14.19 -25.37
C GLN A 286 13.87 13.78 -23.92
N PHE A 287 12.72 13.15 -23.70
CA PHE A 287 12.29 12.73 -22.35
C PHE A 287 13.29 11.75 -21.74
N SER A 288 13.66 11.98 -20.48
CA SER A 288 14.80 11.36 -19.83
C SER A 288 14.57 11.03 -18.36
N GLN A 289 15.58 10.45 -17.72
CA GLN A 289 15.60 10.24 -16.27
C GLN A 289 15.47 11.56 -15.47
N VAL A 290 15.90 12.70 -16.04
CA VAL A 290 15.78 14.01 -15.41
C VAL A 290 14.31 14.42 -15.35
N ASP A 291 13.61 14.34 -16.49
CA ASP A 291 12.19 14.71 -16.59
C ASP A 291 11.33 13.79 -15.72
N ALA A 292 11.62 12.48 -15.71
CA ALA A 292 10.96 11.49 -14.85
C ALA A 292 11.15 11.76 -13.35
N ALA A 293 12.32 12.25 -12.94
CA ALA A 293 12.61 12.62 -11.55
C ALA A 293 11.97 13.96 -11.14
N TYR A 294 11.94 14.94 -12.05
CA TYR A 294 11.44 16.30 -11.75
C TYR A 294 9.92 16.45 -11.87
N VAL A 295 9.29 15.83 -12.89
CA VAL A 295 7.86 16.07 -13.19
C VAL A 295 6.91 15.78 -12.02
N PRO A 296 7.10 14.76 -11.15
CA PRO A 296 6.19 14.52 -10.03
C PRO A 296 6.15 15.68 -9.05
N PHE A 297 7.27 16.40 -8.87
CA PHE A 297 7.36 17.55 -7.98
C PHE A 297 6.86 18.83 -8.65
N ILE A 298 7.24 19.06 -9.91
CA ILE A 298 6.76 20.22 -10.69
C ILE A 298 5.23 20.21 -10.81
N GLU A 299 4.60 19.06 -11.12
CA GLU A 299 3.13 18.91 -11.13
C GLU A 299 2.52 19.33 -9.79
N ARG A 300 3.07 18.81 -8.69
CA ARG A 300 2.52 19.03 -7.35
C ARG A 300 2.65 20.48 -6.91
N PHE A 301 3.79 21.10 -7.22
CA PHE A 301 4.04 22.50 -6.92
C PHE A 301 3.19 23.42 -7.81
N GLN A 302 3.06 23.14 -9.11
CA GLN A 302 2.19 23.90 -10.02
C GLN A 302 0.75 23.96 -9.50
N ILE A 303 0.16 22.80 -9.19
CA ILE A 303 -1.22 22.71 -8.71
C ILE A 303 -1.39 23.48 -7.39
N PHE A 304 -0.50 23.26 -6.41
CA PHE A 304 -0.65 23.87 -5.09
C PHE A 304 -0.39 25.38 -5.09
N LEU A 305 0.63 25.85 -5.83
CA LEU A 305 0.95 27.26 -5.97
C LEU A 305 -0.16 28.04 -6.68
N GLN A 306 -0.74 27.45 -7.73
CA GLN A 306 -1.88 28.05 -8.44
C GLN A 306 -3.13 28.12 -7.55
N GLU A 307 -3.55 27.00 -6.95
CA GLU A 307 -4.83 26.88 -6.23
C GLU A 307 -4.84 27.54 -4.84
N VAL A 308 -3.68 27.77 -4.22
CA VAL A 308 -3.59 28.32 -2.85
C VAL A 308 -2.97 29.72 -2.81
N PHE A 309 -2.00 30.01 -3.69
CA PHE A 309 -1.27 31.28 -3.69
C PHE A 309 -1.55 32.12 -4.95
N ASN A 310 -2.35 31.62 -5.90
CA ASN A 310 -2.57 32.23 -7.21
C ASN A 310 -1.26 32.54 -7.95
N TYR A 311 -0.26 31.65 -7.78
CA TYR A 311 1.07 31.80 -8.36
C TYR A 311 1.26 30.88 -9.56
N GLU A 312 1.19 31.47 -10.75
CA GLU A 312 1.39 30.77 -12.01
C GLU A 312 2.88 30.60 -12.30
N ILE A 313 3.43 29.40 -12.10
CA ILE A 313 4.86 29.12 -12.28
C ILE A 313 5.35 29.30 -13.73
N THR A 314 4.45 29.28 -14.72
CA THR A 314 4.74 29.50 -16.15
C THR A 314 4.81 30.97 -16.54
N SER A 315 4.38 31.89 -15.69
CA SER A 315 4.41 33.33 -15.98
C SER A 315 5.86 33.82 -16.11
N GLY A 316 6.20 34.36 -17.29
CA GLY A 316 7.57 34.75 -17.64
C GLY A 316 8.52 33.59 -18.01
N ARG A 317 8.05 32.34 -18.03
CA ARG A 317 8.87 31.13 -18.21
C ARG A 317 8.40 30.28 -19.40
N PRO A 318 8.69 30.72 -20.64
CA PRO A 318 8.14 30.10 -21.85
C PRO A 318 8.67 28.69 -22.12
N LYS A 319 9.89 28.33 -21.70
CA LYS A 319 10.40 26.96 -21.84
C LYS A 319 9.74 26.03 -20.83
N LEU A 320 9.56 26.47 -19.59
CA LEU A 320 8.80 25.72 -18.58
C LEU A 320 7.34 25.50 -19.03
N ALA A 321 6.72 26.50 -19.67
CA ALA A 321 5.39 26.37 -20.26
C ALA A 321 5.34 25.33 -21.38
N ALA A 322 6.28 25.38 -22.34
CA ALA A 322 6.37 24.40 -23.43
C ALA A 322 6.67 22.97 -22.94
N TYR A 323 7.55 22.82 -21.94
CA TYR A 323 7.84 21.55 -21.27
C TYR A 323 6.57 20.93 -20.65
N LEU A 324 5.79 21.73 -19.91
CA LEU A 324 4.53 21.27 -19.31
C LEU A 324 3.47 20.98 -20.37
N GLU A 325 3.41 21.74 -21.47
CA GLU A 325 2.51 21.45 -22.60
C GLU A 325 2.83 20.10 -23.25
N GLU A 326 4.11 19.79 -23.48
CA GLU A 326 4.52 18.53 -24.12
C GLU A 326 4.35 17.30 -23.20
N LEU A 327 4.68 17.46 -21.90
CA LEU A 327 4.34 16.46 -20.89
C LEU A 327 2.84 16.13 -20.94
N ASN A 328 1.98 17.16 -20.97
CA ASN A 328 0.52 16.98 -21.03
C ASN A 328 0.02 16.27 -22.30
N LYS A 329 0.84 16.09 -23.34
CA LYS A 329 0.52 15.25 -24.51
C LYS A 329 0.90 13.78 -24.28
N THR A 330 1.89 13.50 -23.44
CA THR A 330 2.48 12.18 -23.19
C THR A 330 1.54 11.25 -22.40
N ASP A 331 1.15 10.12 -22.98
CA ASP A 331 0.19 9.17 -22.37
C ASP A 331 0.68 8.55 -21.07
N ALA A 332 1.95 8.16 -20.99
CA ALA A 332 2.55 7.59 -19.78
C ALA A 332 2.44 8.56 -18.59
N TYR A 333 2.71 9.85 -18.80
CA TYR A 333 2.58 10.86 -17.75
C TYR A 333 1.11 11.12 -17.39
N LYS A 334 0.21 11.32 -18.38
CA LYS A 334 -1.23 11.55 -18.13
C LYS A 334 -1.88 10.50 -17.22
N GLN A 335 -1.47 9.23 -17.34
CA GLN A 335 -1.99 8.13 -16.51
C GLN A 335 -1.51 8.16 -15.05
N THR A 336 -0.42 8.86 -14.75
CA THR A 336 0.18 8.93 -13.40
C THR A 336 -0.25 10.14 -12.56
N LYS A 337 -1.05 11.04 -13.15
CA LYS A 337 -1.46 12.30 -12.51
C LYS A 337 -2.25 12.10 -11.23
N CYS A 338 -1.96 12.93 -10.24
CA CYS A 338 -2.74 12.99 -9.00
C CYS A 338 -4.08 13.73 -9.22
N ASP A 339 -5.12 13.39 -8.46
CA ASP A 339 -6.32 14.24 -8.36
C ASP A 339 -5.93 15.60 -7.75
N PRO A 340 -6.11 16.72 -8.47
CA PRO A 340 -5.74 18.05 -7.97
C PRO A 340 -6.45 18.40 -6.66
N LYS A 341 -7.71 17.97 -6.46
CA LYS A 341 -8.49 18.31 -5.25
C LYS A 341 -7.93 17.60 -4.02
N PHE A 342 -7.69 16.29 -4.13
CA PHE A 342 -7.01 15.51 -3.09
C PHE A 342 -5.63 16.09 -2.76
N LEU A 343 -4.83 16.42 -3.79
CA LEU A 343 -3.49 16.98 -3.60
C LEU A 343 -3.51 18.32 -2.84
N VAL A 344 -4.36 19.27 -3.25
CA VAL A 344 -4.48 20.58 -2.58
C VAL A 344 -4.91 20.38 -1.13
N GLN A 345 -5.86 19.48 -0.85
CA GLN A 345 -6.28 19.19 0.52
C GLN A 345 -5.14 18.59 1.35
N LEU A 346 -4.40 17.63 0.80
CA LEU A 346 -3.24 17.01 1.46
C LEU A 346 -2.16 18.04 1.79
N TYR A 347 -1.82 18.92 0.85
CA TYR A 347 -0.79 19.94 1.05
C TYR A 347 -1.26 21.04 2.00
N LYS A 348 -2.55 21.43 1.98
CA LYS A 348 -3.14 22.29 3.03
C LYS A 348 -2.99 21.65 4.41
N THR A 349 -3.36 20.37 4.57
CA THR A 349 -3.20 19.66 5.85
C THR A 349 -1.74 19.52 6.28
N ARG A 350 -0.78 19.38 5.35
CA ARG A 350 0.65 19.20 5.68
C ARG A 350 1.42 20.50 5.94
N PHE A 351 1.09 21.58 5.24
CA PHE A 351 1.88 22.81 5.24
C PHE A 351 1.11 24.05 5.76
N MET A 352 -0.22 24.03 5.72
CA MET A 352 -1.08 25.15 6.16
C MET A 352 -1.86 24.86 7.46
N ALA A 353 -1.81 23.63 7.98
CA ALA A 353 -2.44 23.31 9.26
C ALA A 353 -1.73 24.07 10.41
N SER A 354 -2.53 24.69 11.26
CA SER A 354 -2.14 25.83 12.09
C SER A 354 -0.95 25.59 13.03
N SER A 355 0.01 26.52 12.94
CA SER A 355 0.67 27.13 14.10
C SER A 355 -0.32 27.95 14.93
#